data_AF-A0A8B8DMW7-F1
#
_entry.id   AF-A0A8B8DMW7-F1
#
_cell.length_a   1.000
_cell.length_b   1.000
_cell.length_c   1.000
_cell.angle_alpha   90.00
_cell.angle_beta   90.00
_cell.angle_gamma   90.00
#
_symmetry.space_group_name_H-M   'P 1'
#
loop_
_entity.id
_entity.type
_entity.pdbx_description
1 polymer ?
#
loop_
_entity_poly.entity_id
_entity_poly.type
_entity_poly.pdbx_seq_one_letter_code
_entity_poly.pdbx_strand_id
1 'polypeptide(L)'
;MAPINITGLIIILVISCVEGQTQTKEDVEIEIITPPPSLECQGIRKGDWVSILYNASTVEGQYLDSTYNRGRDNLTIPEVYYFAVGTKNGVTIGLEGACKGEQRRLKMPLSKWQKDANDTTIVYDALVRDHVPVENKHRLMEFWSMDWSSDGFVDLEEIDRALNRDKNMKAMLEDSFGVEGMSDMMMNMFDRDGDESLDRDEFFLMHEAIHPEKAEVPMEEEDPKEQAGKKDRRRRPQKVEL
;
A
#
# COMPACT_ATOMS: atom_id res chain seq x y z
N MET A 1 -51.57 -9.15 40.26
CA MET A 1 -51.23 -9.06 38.83
C MET A 1 -50.21 -7.93 38.69
N ALA A 2 -49.09 -8.21 38.05
CA ALA A 2 -47.85 -7.42 38.08
C ALA A 2 -47.97 -6.03 37.40
N PRO A 3 -47.15 -5.04 37.78
CA PRO A 3 -47.00 -3.82 37.00
C PRO A 3 -46.09 -4.06 35.79
N ILE A 4 -46.53 -3.63 34.61
CA ILE A 4 -45.73 -3.62 33.38
C ILE A 4 -44.81 -2.40 33.45
N ASN A 5 -43.51 -2.68 33.50
CA ASN A 5 -42.42 -1.73 33.49
C ASN A 5 -42.09 -1.40 32.03
N ILE A 6 -42.34 -0.16 31.57
CA ILE A 6 -41.90 0.32 30.25
C ILE A 6 -40.94 1.49 30.48
N THR A 7 -39.76 1.17 31.00
CA THR A 7 -38.57 2.00 30.80
C THR A 7 -38.08 1.75 29.38
N GLY A 8 -38.74 2.38 28.40
CA GLY A 8 -38.36 2.38 26.99
C GLY A 8 -37.95 3.78 26.57
N LEU A 9 -36.90 4.31 27.18
CA LEU A 9 -36.26 5.56 26.73
C LEU A 9 -35.42 5.21 25.50
N ILE A 10 -36.05 5.21 24.33
CA ILE A 10 -35.36 5.17 23.04
C ILE A 10 -34.68 6.54 22.89
N ILE A 11 -33.45 6.63 23.38
CA ILE A 11 -32.54 7.71 23.04
C ILE A 11 -32.11 7.43 21.60
N ILE A 12 -32.85 8.01 20.64
CA ILE A 12 -32.38 8.18 19.27
C ILE A 12 -31.20 9.15 19.36
N LEU A 13 -29.99 8.59 19.48
CA LEU A 13 -28.76 9.34 19.44
C LEU A 13 -28.54 9.74 17.99
N VAL A 14 -29.15 10.87 17.61
CA VAL A 14 -28.82 11.59 16.38
C VAL A 14 -27.40 12.08 16.57
N ILE A 15 -26.42 11.30 16.11
CA ILE A 15 -25.04 11.73 15.99
C ILE A 15 -25.03 12.74 14.85
N SER A 16 -25.29 14.00 15.17
CA SER A 16 -24.82 15.11 14.36
C SER A 16 -23.30 15.00 14.29
N CYS A 17 -22.76 14.74 13.09
CA CYS A 17 -21.33 14.77 12.81
C CYS A 17 -20.72 16.04 13.43
N VAL A 18 -19.92 15.82 14.48
CA VAL A 18 -19.05 16.83 15.07
C VAL A 18 -17.96 17.15 14.05
N GLU A 19 -17.67 18.44 13.88
CA GLU A 19 -16.65 18.98 12.99
C GLU A 19 -15.37 18.13 13.05
N GLY A 20 -14.99 17.58 11.87
CA GLY A 20 -14.10 16.43 11.70
C GLY A 20 -12.62 16.69 11.92
N GLN A 21 -12.27 17.33 13.04
CA GLN A 21 -10.89 17.52 13.49
C GLN A 21 -10.61 16.58 14.66
N THR A 22 -9.62 15.71 14.50
CA THR A 22 -9.16 14.79 15.55
C THR A 22 -7.72 15.12 15.93
N GLN A 23 -7.44 15.29 17.22
CA GLN A 23 -6.09 15.50 17.72
C GLN A 23 -5.53 14.20 18.32
N THR A 24 -4.32 13.82 17.91
CA THR A 24 -3.64 12.63 18.42
C THR A 24 -2.83 12.94 19.68
N LYS A 25 -2.35 11.89 20.36
CA LYS A 25 -1.49 12.03 21.55
C LYS A 25 -0.10 12.57 21.21
N GLU A 26 0.26 12.54 19.94
CA GLU A 26 1.56 12.92 19.41
C GLU A 26 1.57 14.34 18.82
N ASP A 27 0.54 15.14 19.12
CA ASP A 27 0.35 16.52 18.68
C ASP A 27 0.18 16.65 17.15
N VAL A 28 -0.55 15.69 16.55
CA VAL A 28 -0.98 15.76 15.16
C VAL A 28 -2.48 16.04 15.14
N GLU A 29 -2.86 17.21 14.64
CA GLU A 29 -4.24 17.55 14.30
C GLU A 29 -4.55 17.02 12.91
N ILE A 30 -5.62 16.24 12.77
CA ILE A 30 -6.04 15.59 11.53
C ILE A 30 -7.40 16.16 11.13
N GLU A 31 -7.49 16.71 9.92
CA GLU A 31 -8.73 17.13 9.28
C GLU A 31 -8.91 16.34 7.98
N ILE A 32 -10.07 15.69 7.80
CA ILE A 32 -10.39 14.99 6.55
C ILE A 32 -10.97 16.02 5.57
N ILE A 33 -10.24 16.31 4.50
CA ILE A 33 -10.62 17.26 3.46
C ILE A 33 -11.50 16.58 2.41
N THR A 34 -11.05 15.40 1.94
CA THR A 34 -11.78 14.58 0.99
C THR A 34 -11.93 13.19 1.58
N PRO A 35 -13.15 12.70 1.85
CA PRO A 35 -13.38 11.36 2.38
C PRO A 35 -13.00 10.30 1.34
N PRO A 36 -12.83 9.03 1.74
CA PRO A 36 -12.51 7.97 0.81
C PRO A 36 -13.65 7.76 -0.22
N PRO A 37 -13.31 7.36 -1.45
CA PRO A 37 -14.30 7.12 -2.51
C PRO A 37 -15.19 5.90 -2.25
N SER A 38 -14.77 4.98 -1.37
CA SER A 38 -15.54 3.82 -0.95
C SER A 38 -15.53 3.72 0.58
N LEU A 39 -16.68 3.35 1.16
CA LEU A 39 -16.82 3.07 2.60
C LEU A 39 -16.25 1.70 3.00
N GLU A 40 -16.03 0.80 2.04
CA GLU A 40 -15.53 -0.56 2.27
C GLU A 40 -14.00 -0.66 2.09
N CYS A 41 -13.31 0.47 2.04
CA CYS A 41 -11.86 0.46 1.89
C CYS A 41 -11.17 -0.08 3.14
N GLN A 42 -10.15 -0.89 2.93
CA GLN A 42 -9.20 -1.25 3.97
C GLN A 42 -8.33 -0.02 4.26
N GLY A 43 -8.39 0.51 5.48
CA GLY A 43 -7.54 1.63 5.87
C GLY A 43 -6.06 1.24 5.98
N ILE A 44 -5.16 2.20 5.79
CA ILE A 44 -3.72 2.03 5.89
C ILE A 44 -3.32 1.54 7.28
N ARG A 45 -2.48 0.49 7.31
CA ARG A 45 -1.93 -0.13 8.51
C ARG A 45 -0.41 -0.29 8.39
N LYS A 46 0.20 -0.65 9.52
CA LYS A 46 1.65 -0.88 9.61
C LYS A 46 2.10 -2.00 8.66
N GLY A 47 3.14 -1.72 7.88
CA GLY A 47 3.70 -2.64 6.89
C GLY A 47 3.15 -2.46 5.47
N ASP A 48 2.05 -1.72 5.31
CA ASP A 48 1.45 -1.44 4.01
C ASP A 48 2.38 -0.58 3.16
N TRP A 49 2.28 -0.72 1.84
CA TRP A 49 2.92 0.20 0.90
C TRP A 49 1.97 1.33 0.59
N VAL A 50 2.45 2.57 0.67
CA VAL A 50 1.64 3.78 0.48
C VAL A 50 2.35 4.73 -0.47
N SER A 51 1.58 5.28 -1.41
CA SER A 51 1.98 6.35 -2.31
C SER A 51 1.13 7.58 -2.02
N ILE A 52 1.77 8.71 -1.73
CA ILE A 52 1.09 9.95 -1.42
C ILE A 52 1.53 11.09 -2.32
N LEU A 53 0.63 12.05 -2.50
CA LEU A 53 0.94 13.37 -3.01
C LEU A 53 0.70 14.38 -1.89
N TYR A 54 1.60 15.33 -1.69
CA TYR A 54 1.45 16.33 -0.64
C TYR A 54 1.94 17.72 -1.01
N ASN A 55 1.44 18.69 -0.26
CA ASN A 55 1.99 20.02 -0.14
C ASN A 55 2.27 20.31 1.34
N ALA A 56 3.46 20.81 1.64
CA ALA A 56 3.87 21.18 2.99
C ALA A 56 4.24 22.65 3.06
N SER A 57 3.68 23.35 4.04
CA SER A 57 3.95 24.76 4.33
C SER A 57 3.94 25.02 5.83
N THR A 58 4.46 26.18 6.25
CA THR A 58 4.20 26.67 7.61
C THR A 58 2.75 27.16 7.73
N VAL A 59 2.26 27.35 8.96
CA VAL A 59 0.91 27.93 9.17
C VAL A 59 0.77 29.34 8.59
N GLU A 60 1.87 30.07 8.42
CA GLU A 60 1.93 31.37 7.74
C GLU A 60 1.96 31.27 6.21
N GLY A 61 1.95 30.05 5.65
CA GLY A 61 1.94 29.80 4.22
C GLY A 61 3.32 29.79 3.56
N GLN A 62 4.41 29.79 4.33
CA GLN A 62 5.75 29.65 3.76
C GLN A 62 5.91 28.23 3.19
N TYR A 63 6.27 28.13 1.92
CA TYR A 63 6.54 26.86 1.26
C TYR A 63 7.70 26.10 1.93
N LEU A 64 7.50 24.80 2.17
CA LEU A 64 8.53 23.89 2.65
C LEU A 64 8.92 22.89 1.58
N ASP A 65 7.96 22.08 1.11
CA ASP A 65 8.19 21.06 0.08
C ASP A 65 6.86 20.59 -0.54
N SER A 66 6.93 19.91 -1.68
CA SER A 66 5.80 19.38 -2.42
C SER A 66 6.21 18.21 -3.31
N THR A 67 5.29 17.26 -3.50
CA THR A 67 5.42 16.22 -4.55
C THR A 67 5.02 16.73 -5.92
N TYR A 68 4.35 17.88 -5.98
CA TYR A 68 3.95 18.53 -7.23
C TYR A 68 5.07 19.45 -7.73
N ASN A 69 5.15 19.63 -9.04
CA ASN A 69 6.08 20.55 -9.69
C ASN A 69 7.57 20.31 -9.34
N ARG A 70 7.99 19.05 -9.25
CA ARG A 70 9.40 18.69 -9.01
C ARG A 70 10.21 18.74 -10.31
N GLY A 71 11.45 19.21 -10.23
CA GLY A 71 12.39 19.25 -11.35
C GLY A 71 12.12 20.37 -12.36
N ARG A 72 12.73 20.28 -13.54
CA ARG A 72 12.58 21.29 -14.61
C ARG A 72 11.28 21.14 -15.40
N ASP A 73 10.70 19.94 -15.40
CA ASP A 73 9.53 19.59 -16.21
C ASP A 73 8.22 19.64 -15.41
N ASN A 74 8.25 20.22 -14.21
CA ASN A 74 7.09 20.33 -13.30
C ASN A 74 6.39 18.98 -13.07
N LEU A 75 7.17 17.92 -12.85
CA LEU A 75 6.63 16.58 -12.69
C LEU A 75 5.92 16.44 -11.33
N THR A 76 4.86 15.64 -11.32
CA THR A 76 4.21 15.19 -10.09
C THR A 76 4.76 13.81 -9.74
N ILE A 77 5.65 13.76 -8.74
CA ILE A 77 6.35 12.53 -8.34
C ILE A 77 5.87 12.15 -6.93
N PRO A 78 5.09 11.06 -6.78
CA PRO A 78 4.62 10.62 -5.48
C PRO A 78 5.76 10.30 -4.52
N GLU A 79 5.51 10.56 -3.25
CA GLU A 79 6.33 10.02 -2.18
C GLU A 79 5.84 8.61 -1.87
N VAL A 80 6.73 7.62 -1.95
CA VAL A 80 6.39 6.20 -1.74
C VAL A 80 7.17 5.64 -0.56
N TYR A 81 6.49 4.94 0.33
CA TYR A 81 7.13 4.32 1.48
C TYR A 81 6.32 3.15 2.03
N TYR A 82 7.00 2.27 2.76
CA TYR A 82 6.33 1.30 3.61
C TYR A 82 5.93 1.99 4.91
N PHE A 83 4.67 1.87 5.28
CA PHE A 83 4.09 2.47 6.45
C PHE A 83 4.75 1.90 7.71
N ALA A 84 5.68 2.69 8.27
CA ALA A 84 6.67 2.16 9.20
C ALA A 84 6.08 1.79 10.57
N VAL A 85 6.55 0.66 11.11
CA VAL A 85 6.23 0.23 12.48
C VAL A 85 7.08 1.04 13.47
N GLY A 86 6.43 1.76 14.38
CA GLY A 86 7.10 2.36 15.54
C GLY A 86 7.74 3.73 15.31
N THR A 87 7.49 4.38 14.17
CA THR A 87 7.91 5.76 13.94
C THR A 87 6.94 6.73 14.62
N LYS A 88 7.46 7.73 15.33
CA LYS A 88 6.68 8.89 15.81
C LYS A 88 6.56 9.96 14.71
N ASN A 89 6.56 9.53 13.45
CA ASN A 89 6.47 10.43 12.31
C ASN A 89 5.01 10.91 12.19
N GLY A 90 4.81 12.21 12.16
CA GLY A 90 3.46 12.79 12.18
C GLY A 90 2.67 12.52 10.89
N VAL A 91 3.32 12.33 9.74
CA VAL A 91 2.65 11.91 8.49
C VAL A 91 2.12 10.49 8.65
N THR A 92 2.93 9.56 9.16
CA THR A 92 2.49 8.19 9.44
C THR A 92 1.32 8.19 10.41
N ILE A 93 1.39 8.94 11.52
CA ILE A 93 0.29 9.04 12.49
C ILE A 93 -0.98 9.63 11.85
N GLY A 94 -0.84 10.67 11.04
CA GLY A 94 -1.96 11.37 10.43
C GLY A 94 -2.69 10.56 9.34
N LEU A 95 -1.98 9.65 8.68
CA LEU A 95 -2.53 8.83 7.59
C LEU A 95 -2.96 7.43 8.03
N GLU A 96 -2.76 7.05 9.30
CA GLU A 96 -3.23 5.75 9.81
C GLU A 96 -4.75 5.63 9.61
N GLY A 97 -5.18 4.51 9.02
CA GLY A 97 -6.57 4.25 8.68
C GLY A 97 -7.13 5.06 7.49
N ALA A 98 -6.34 5.88 6.80
CA ALA A 98 -6.79 6.53 5.56
C ALA A 98 -6.89 5.51 4.41
N CYS A 99 -7.65 5.82 3.36
CA CYS A 99 -7.75 4.97 2.17
C CYS A 99 -7.29 5.67 0.89
N LYS A 100 -7.05 4.89 -0.18
CA LYS A 100 -6.81 5.40 -1.54
C LYS A 100 -7.89 6.41 -1.93
N GLY A 101 -7.47 7.58 -2.40
CA GLY A 101 -8.34 8.70 -2.78
C GLY A 101 -8.73 9.65 -1.64
N GLU A 102 -8.44 9.31 -0.38
CA GLU A 102 -8.69 10.20 0.75
C GLU A 102 -7.63 11.31 0.83
N GLN A 103 -8.07 12.52 1.16
CA GLN A 103 -7.19 13.66 1.41
C GLN A 103 -7.34 14.15 2.85
N ARG A 104 -6.22 14.25 3.55
CA ARG A 104 -6.14 14.76 4.92
C ARG A 104 -5.24 16.00 5.00
N ARG A 105 -5.65 16.96 5.80
CA ARG A 105 -4.81 18.06 6.27
C ARG A 105 -4.28 17.71 7.64
N LEU A 106 -2.96 17.65 7.75
CA LEU A 106 -2.27 17.40 9.01
C LEU A 106 -1.65 18.70 9.51
N LYS A 107 -1.91 19.06 10.76
CA LYS A 107 -1.22 20.17 11.42
C LYS A 107 -0.42 19.63 12.60
N MET A 108 0.89 19.82 12.54
CA MET A 108 1.83 19.19 13.46
C MET A 108 3.13 20.00 13.58
N PRO A 109 3.93 19.82 14.63
CA PRO A 109 5.28 20.37 14.69
C PRO A 109 6.17 19.83 13.56
N LEU A 110 7.00 20.70 12.95
CA LEU A 110 7.93 20.31 11.87
C LEU A 110 8.89 19.20 12.31
N SER A 111 9.26 19.19 13.60
CA SER A 111 10.08 18.15 14.22
C SER A 111 9.49 16.72 14.14
N LYS A 112 8.18 16.59 13.88
CA LYS A 112 7.50 15.29 13.66
C LYS A 112 7.67 14.77 12.23
N TRP A 113 8.13 15.60 11.31
CA TRP A 113 8.37 15.22 9.93
C TRP A 113 9.86 15.21 9.59
N GLN A 114 10.59 16.25 10.00
CA GLN A 114 12.03 16.37 9.82
C GLN A 114 12.74 16.28 11.17
N LYS A 115 13.71 15.36 11.27
CA LYS A 115 14.54 15.25 12.46
C LYS A 115 15.38 16.53 12.62
N ASP A 116 15.52 17.00 13.85
CA ASP A 116 16.31 18.18 14.24
C ASP A 116 15.76 19.53 13.73
N ALA A 117 14.51 19.56 13.26
CA ALA A 117 13.83 20.81 12.93
C ALA A 117 13.39 21.60 14.16
N ASN A 118 13.11 22.89 13.94
CA ASN A 118 12.57 23.78 14.97
C ASN A 118 11.12 23.42 15.33
N ASP A 119 10.59 24.07 16.37
CA ASP A 119 9.23 23.85 16.86
C ASP A 119 8.16 24.61 16.04
N THR A 120 8.45 24.92 14.77
CA THR A 120 7.48 25.56 13.88
C THR A 120 6.35 24.60 13.58
N THR A 121 5.11 25.06 13.69
CA THR A 121 3.95 24.28 13.27
C THR A 121 3.78 24.37 11.76
N ILE A 122 3.50 23.22 11.14
CA ILE A 122 3.33 23.10 9.69
C ILE A 122 1.94 22.58 9.35
N VAL A 123 1.52 22.86 8.13
CA VAL A 123 0.35 22.30 7.47
C VAL A 123 0.86 21.35 6.38
N TYR A 124 0.38 20.12 6.41
CA TYR A 124 0.76 19.06 5.49
C TYR A 124 -0.52 18.49 4.87
N ASP A 125 -0.84 18.94 3.66
CA ASP A 125 -2.01 18.49 2.91
C ASP A 125 -1.62 17.27 2.08
N ALA A 126 -2.11 16.09 2.47
CA ALA A 126 -1.74 14.80 1.89
C ALA A 126 -2.93 14.11 1.24
N LEU A 127 -2.77 13.73 -0.02
CA LEU A 127 -3.65 12.83 -0.77
C LEU A 127 -3.02 11.44 -0.80
N VAL A 128 -3.76 10.43 -0.36
CA VAL A 128 -3.38 9.03 -0.56
C VAL A 128 -3.63 8.67 -2.01
N ARG A 129 -2.59 8.78 -2.85
CA ARG A 129 -2.66 8.40 -4.26
C ARG A 129 -2.90 6.91 -4.39
N ASP A 130 -2.22 6.13 -3.53
CA ASP A 130 -2.30 4.70 -3.61
C ASP A 130 -1.94 3.97 -2.32
N HIS A 131 -2.48 2.76 -2.19
CA HIS A 131 -2.35 1.92 -0.99
C HIS A 131 -2.39 0.44 -1.37
N VAL A 132 -1.35 -0.29 -0.97
CA VAL A 132 -1.28 -1.75 -1.11
C VAL A 132 -1.10 -2.36 0.27
N PRO A 133 -2.05 -3.18 0.72
CA PRO A 133 -1.91 -3.91 1.97
C PRO A 133 -0.67 -4.81 2.02
N VAL A 134 -0.11 -4.99 3.21
CA VAL A 134 1.10 -5.82 3.42
C VAL A 134 0.96 -7.25 2.89
N GLU A 135 -0.22 -7.84 2.96
CA GLU A 135 -0.55 -9.16 2.40
C GLU A 135 -0.32 -9.23 0.88
N ASN A 136 -0.56 -8.12 0.18
CA ASN A 136 -0.39 -7.98 -1.27
C ASN A 136 1.02 -7.53 -1.67
N LYS A 137 1.95 -7.41 -0.72
CA LYS A 137 3.33 -7.01 -1.00
C LYS A 137 4.00 -7.92 -2.04
N HIS A 138 3.73 -9.22 -2.02
CA HIS A 138 4.31 -10.16 -2.99
C HIS A 138 3.87 -9.83 -4.42
N ARG A 139 2.58 -9.52 -4.64
CA ARG A 139 2.03 -9.11 -5.93
C ARG A 139 2.64 -7.79 -6.40
N LEU A 140 2.82 -6.84 -5.48
CA LEU A 140 3.49 -5.58 -5.77
C LEU A 140 4.94 -5.79 -6.23
N MET A 141 5.67 -6.73 -5.59
CA MET A 141 7.04 -7.03 -6.02
C MET A 141 7.07 -7.71 -7.39
N GLU A 142 6.11 -8.60 -7.68
CA GLU A 142 6.00 -9.25 -8.99
C GLU A 142 5.67 -8.24 -10.09
N PHE A 143 4.72 -7.34 -9.83
CA PHE A 143 4.40 -6.20 -10.71
C PHE A 143 5.66 -5.39 -11.06
N TRP A 144 6.40 -4.90 -10.06
CA TRP A 144 7.65 -4.16 -10.32
C TRP A 144 8.77 -4.99 -10.93
N SER A 145 8.73 -6.32 -10.82
CA SER A 145 9.70 -7.18 -11.48
C SER A 145 9.43 -7.34 -12.97
N MET A 146 8.20 -7.03 -13.40
CA MET A 146 7.72 -7.07 -14.78
C MET A 146 7.70 -5.69 -15.43
N ASP A 147 7.42 -4.62 -14.67
CA ASP A 147 7.57 -3.21 -15.08
C ASP A 147 9.07 -2.85 -15.21
N TRP A 148 9.68 -3.25 -16.33
CA TRP A 148 11.09 -3.01 -16.64
C TRP A 148 11.36 -1.59 -17.10
N SER A 149 10.38 -0.93 -17.71
CA SER A 149 10.44 0.50 -18.08
C SER A 149 10.40 1.39 -16.83
N SER A 150 9.84 0.91 -15.72
CA SER A 150 9.57 1.65 -14.49
C SER A 150 8.65 2.84 -14.71
N ASP A 151 7.68 2.70 -15.62
CA ASP A 151 6.66 3.72 -15.90
C ASP A 151 5.37 3.50 -15.10
N GLY A 152 5.28 2.40 -14.35
CA GLY A 152 4.14 2.08 -13.51
C GLY A 152 3.04 1.32 -14.22
N PHE A 153 3.34 0.71 -15.37
CA PHE A 153 2.45 -0.15 -16.15
C PHE A 153 3.20 -1.41 -16.57
N VAL A 154 2.45 -2.44 -16.96
CA VAL A 154 3.02 -3.67 -17.55
C VAL A 154 2.42 -3.86 -18.94
N ASP A 155 3.21 -3.60 -19.97
CA ASP A 155 2.74 -3.67 -21.36
C ASP A 155 2.86 -5.07 -21.99
N LEU A 156 2.35 -5.22 -23.21
CA LEU A 156 2.44 -6.46 -23.99
C LEU A 156 3.88 -6.98 -24.15
N GLU A 157 4.84 -6.09 -24.41
CA GLU A 157 6.25 -6.48 -24.62
C GLU A 157 6.85 -7.03 -23.32
N GLU A 158 6.49 -6.44 -22.19
CA GLU A 158 6.91 -6.89 -20.86
C GLU A 158 6.27 -8.23 -20.49
N ILE A 159 4.99 -8.44 -20.79
CA ILE A 159 4.33 -9.76 -20.59
C ILE A 159 5.01 -10.83 -21.46
N ASP A 160 5.22 -10.56 -22.75
CA ASP A 160 5.91 -11.46 -23.67
C ASP A 160 7.31 -11.81 -23.16
N ARG A 161 8.05 -10.81 -22.68
CA ARG A 161 9.39 -10.98 -22.15
C ARG A 161 9.38 -11.82 -20.87
N ALA A 162 8.40 -11.63 -19.99
CA ALA A 162 8.24 -12.42 -18.77
C ALA A 162 7.94 -13.89 -19.08
N LEU A 163 6.98 -14.16 -19.96
CA LEU A 163 6.62 -15.51 -20.39
C LEU A 163 7.80 -16.23 -21.08
N ASN A 164 8.59 -15.51 -21.88
CA ASN A 164 9.78 -16.06 -22.53
C ASN A 164 10.93 -16.38 -21.57
N ARG A 165 10.97 -15.75 -20.39
CA ARG A 165 12.04 -15.93 -19.41
C ARG A 165 11.90 -17.24 -18.63
N ASP A 166 10.66 -17.68 -18.40
CA ASP A 166 10.39 -18.96 -17.77
C ASP A 166 10.49 -20.08 -18.81
N LYS A 167 11.57 -20.86 -18.75
CA LYS A 167 11.85 -21.95 -19.69
C LYS A 167 10.77 -23.04 -19.68
N ASN A 168 10.11 -23.26 -18.54
CA ASN A 168 9.07 -24.27 -18.43
C ASN A 168 7.78 -23.76 -19.10
N MET A 169 7.45 -22.49 -18.87
CA MET A 169 6.27 -21.85 -19.45
C MET A 169 6.44 -21.64 -20.95
N LYS A 170 7.61 -21.19 -21.40
CA LYS A 170 7.95 -21.05 -22.82
C LYS A 170 7.78 -22.35 -23.60
N ALA A 171 8.33 -23.46 -23.10
CA ALA A 171 8.23 -24.76 -23.77
C ALA A 171 6.79 -25.29 -23.83
N MET A 172 5.95 -24.96 -22.86
CA MET A 172 4.53 -25.31 -22.83
C MET A 172 3.70 -24.42 -23.78
N LEU A 173 4.03 -23.13 -23.87
CA LEU A 173 3.32 -22.16 -24.70
C LEU A 173 3.59 -22.34 -26.19
N GLU A 174 4.81 -22.76 -26.57
CA GLU A 174 5.18 -23.06 -27.96
C GLU A 174 4.32 -24.16 -28.61
N ASP A 175 3.67 -25.03 -27.82
CA ASP A 175 2.93 -26.21 -28.32
C ASP A 175 1.38 -26.04 -28.28
N SER A 176 0.85 -25.00 -27.61
CA SER A 176 -0.60 -24.90 -27.35
C SER A 176 -1.27 -23.58 -27.78
N PHE A 177 -0.62 -22.41 -27.72
CA PHE A 177 -1.22 -21.13 -28.16
C PHE A 177 -0.20 -20.05 -28.58
N GLY A 178 1.11 -20.30 -28.45
CA GLY A 178 2.15 -19.30 -28.62
C GLY A 178 2.25 -18.35 -27.41
N VAL A 179 3.39 -17.66 -27.29
CA VAL A 179 3.58 -16.64 -26.24
C VAL A 179 2.72 -15.41 -26.53
N GLU A 180 2.78 -14.90 -27.75
CA GLU A 180 1.99 -13.74 -28.22
C GLU A 180 0.49 -13.96 -27.97
N GLY A 181 -0.05 -15.13 -28.31
CA GLY A 181 -1.47 -15.44 -28.10
C GLY A 181 -1.89 -15.50 -26.62
N MET A 182 -0.96 -15.83 -25.71
CA MET A 182 -1.24 -15.81 -24.26
C MET A 182 -1.20 -14.38 -23.73
N SER A 183 -0.22 -13.59 -24.13
CA SER A 183 -0.09 -12.17 -23.77
C SER A 183 -1.32 -11.39 -24.23
N ASP A 184 -1.74 -11.59 -25.49
CA ASP A 184 -2.97 -11.00 -26.05
C ASP A 184 -4.19 -11.43 -25.24
N MET A 185 -4.30 -12.70 -24.86
CA MET A 185 -5.42 -13.18 -24.05
C MET A 185 -5.44 -12.54 -22.66
N MET A 186 -4.27 -12.39 -22.01
CA MET A 186 -4.15 -11.71 -20.72
C MET A 186 -4.58 -10.25 -20.82
N MET A 187 -4.05 -9.51 -21.79
CA MET A 187 -4.43 -8.13 -22.03
C MET A 187 -5.93 -7.98 -22.27
N ASN A 188 -6.49 -8.72 -23.24
CA ASN A 188 -7.93 -8.64 -23.53
C ASN A 188 -8.85 -8.99 -22.34
N MET A 189 -8.34 -9.71 -21.34
CA MET A 189 -9.11 -10.12 -20.16
C MET A 189 -8.96 -9.16 -18.98
N PHE A 190 -7.80 -8.54 -18.80
CA PHE A 190 -7.45 -7.80 -17.59
C PHE A 190 -7.21 -6.30 -17.80
N ASP A 191 -6.90 -5.85 -19.01
CA ASP A 191 -6.87 -4.43 -19.40
C ASP A 191 -8.32 -3.92 -19.49
N ARG A 192 -8.75 -3.20 -18.45
CA ARG A 192 -10.13 -2.73 -18.27
C ARG A 192 -10.36 -1.37 -18.90
N ASP A 193 -9.34 -0.53 -18.92
CA ASP A 193 -9.44 0.81 -19.49
C ASP A 193 -9.01 0.87 -20.98
N GLY A 194 -8.42 -0.21 -21.49
CA GLY A 194 -8.09 -0.42 -22.90
C GLY A 194 -6.87 0.36 -23.34
N ASP A 195 -5.93 0.63 -22.42
CA ASP A 195 -4.74 1.42 -22.69
C ASP A 195 -3.55 0.59 -23.24
N GLU A 196 -3.78 -0.69 -23.50
CA GLU A 196 -2.78 -1.66 -23.97
C GLU A 196 -1.65 -1.90 -22.96
N SER A 197 -1.90 -1.61 -21.68
CA SER A 197 -1.06 -1.97 -20.56
C SER A 197 -1.87 -2.45 -19.37
N LEU A 198 -1.23 -3.09 -18.40
CA LEU A 198 -1.85 -3.43 -17.12
C LEU A 198 -1.35 -2.45 -16.08
N ASP A 199 -2.26 -1.66 -15.52
CA ASP A 199 -1.97 -0.96 -14.28
C ASP A 199 -1.80 -1.97 -13.13
N ARG A 200 -1.37 -1.48 -11.96
CA ARG A 200 -1.15 -2.37 -10.81
C ARG A 200 -2.43 -3.12 -10.38
N ASP A 201 -3.57 -2.44 -10.36
CA ASP A 201 -4.82 -3.05 -9.89
C ASP A 201 -5.32 -4.12 -10.89
N GLU A 202 -5.13 -3.90 -12.19
CA GLU A 202 -5.38 -4.87 -13.27
C GLU A 202 -4.42 -6.06 -13.22
N PHE A 203 -3.13 -5.78 -13.03
CA PHE A 203 -2.12 -6.81 -12.82
C PHE A 203 -2.44 -7.68 -11.61
N PHE A 204 -2.93 -7.10 -10.51
CA PHE A 204 -3.30 -7.85 -9.31
C PHE A 204 -4.46 -8.80 -9.59
N LEU A 205 -5.46 -8.36 -10.36
CA LEU A 205 -6.59 -9.20 -10.77
C LEU A 205 -6.13 -10.35 -11.67
N MET A 206 -5.24 -10.07 -12.62
CA MET A 206 -4.61 -11.10 -13.45
C MET A 206 -3.86 -12.12 -12.58
N HIS A 207 -3.04 -11.63 -11.64
CA HIS A 207 -2.25 -12.48 -10.76
C HIS A 207 -3.11 -13.41 -9.90
N GLU A 208 -4.21 -12.89 -9.35
CA GLU A 208 -5.18 -13.65 -8.56
C GLU A 208 -5.88 -14.73 -9.39
N ALA A 209 -6.26 -14.41 -10.63
CA ALA A 209 -6.93 -15.36 -11.52
C ALA A 209 -6.02 -16.53 -11.94
N ILE A 210 -4.72 -16.28 -12.10
CA ILE A 210 -3.73 -17.29 -12.51
C ILE A 210 -3.26 -18.14 -11.31
N HIS A 211 -3.34 -17.62 -10.08
CA HIS A 211 -2.91 -18.32 -8.87
C HIS A 211 -4.05 -18.52 -7.85
N PRO A 212 -5.14 -19.22 -8.21
CA PRO A 212 -6.31 -19.35 -7.32
C PRO A 212 -6.01 -20.06 -5.99
N GLU A 213 -4.96 -20.89 -5.92
CA GLU A 213 -4.57 -21.62 -4.72
C GLU A 213 -3.90 -20.75 -3.64
N LYS A 214 -3.43 -19.54 -3.98
CA LYS A 214 -2.78 -18.60 -3.04
C LYS A 214 -3.74 -17.54 -2.47
N ALA A 215 -5.00 -17.53 -2.89
CA ALA A 215 -5.98 -16.53 -2.47
C ALA A 215 -6.46 -16.70 -1.02
N GLU A 216 -6.26 -17.87 -0.41
CA GLU A 216 -6.65 -18.13 0.99
C GLU A 216 -5.62 -19.02 1.70
N VAL A 217 -4.44 -18.48 2.02
CA VAL A 217 -3.65 -19.04 3.12
C VAL A 217 -3.33 -17.89 4.07
N PRO A 218 -4.05 -17.78 5.21
CA PRO A 218 -3.61 -16.93 6.29
C PRO A 218 -2.16 -17.29 6.60
N MET A 219 -1.27 -16.30 6.65
CA MET A 219 0.08 -16.53 7.16
C MET A 219 -0.07 -17.09 8.58
N GLU A 220 0.04 -18.41 8.74
CA GLU A 220 0.28 -18.99 10.05
C GLU A 220 1.58 -18.38 10.54
N GLU A 221 1.53 -17.69 11.68
CA GLU A 221 2.73 -17.26 12.38
C GLU A 221 3.63 -18.49 12.56
N GLU A 222 4.75 -18.55 11.84
CA GLU A 222 5.74 -19.59 12.08
C GLU A 222 6.20 -19.48 13.54
N ASP A 223 5.85 -20.49 14.36
CA ASP A 223 6.27 -20.59 15.76
C ASP A 223 7.81 -20.50 15.83
N PRO A 224 8.38 -19.49 16.53
CA PRO A 224 9.82 -19.33 16.67
C PRO A 224 10.56 -20.55 17.25
N LYS A 225 9.84 -21.54 17.80
CA LYS A 225 10.43 -22.73 18.41
C LYS A 225 10.87 -23.81 17.42
N GLU A 226 10.43 -23.80 16.16
CA GLU A 226 10.87 -24.84 15.19
C GLU A 226 12.17 -24.51 14.45
N GLN A 227 12.75 -23.33 14.65
CA GLN A 227 14.07 -22.98 14.10
C GLN A 227 15.25 -23.42 14.97
N ALA A 228 15.02 -23.81 16.23
CA ALA A 228 16.08 -24.27 17.12
C ALA A 228 16.56 -25.70 16.83
N GLY A 229 15.73 -26.56 16.20
CA GLY A 229 16.04 -27.97 15.99
C GLY A 229 16.85 -28.30 14.73
N LYS A 230 16.90 -27.41 13.73
CA LYS A 230 17.55 -27.68 12.43
C LYS A 230 18.99 -27.16 12.32
N LYS A 231 19.47 -26.33 13.25
CA LYS A 231 20.85 -25.79 13.23
C LYS A 231 21.91 -26.73 13.81
N ASP A 232 21.54 -27.82 14.48
CA ASP A 232 22.51 -28.64 15.23
C ASP A 232 23.02 -29.91 14.50
N ARG A 233 22.60 -30.14 13.25
CA ARG A 233 23.07 -31.30 12.45
C ARG A 233 24.28 -31.02 11.54
N ARG A 234 24.85 -29.81 11.55
CA ARG A 234 26.01 -29.42 10.71
C ARG A 234 27.31 -29.16 11.50
N ARG A 235 27.59 -29.94 12.55
CA ARG A 235 28.94 -30.00 13.15
C ARG A 235 29.28 -31.43 13.58
N ARG A 236 29.75 -32.26 12.63
CA ARG A 236 30.69 -33.34 12.97
C ARG A 236 32.07 -32.91 12.48
N PRO A 237 33.09 -32.81 13.35
CA PRO A 237 34.45 -32.61 12.89
C PRO A 237 34.96 -33.89 12.21
N GLN A 238 35.56 -33.75 11.02
CA GLN A 238 36.36 -34.82 10.42
C GLN A 238 37.57 -35.06 11.32
N LYS A 239 37.72 -36.31 11.78
CA LYS A 239 38.89 -36.77 12.52
C LYS A 239 40.03 -36.96 11.51
N VAL A 240 41.09 -36.18 11.66
CA VAL A 240 42.37 -36.36 10.96
C VAL A 240 43.08 -37.53 11.66
N GLU A 241 43.37 -38.60 10.93
CA GLU A 241 44.32 -39.63 11.36
C GLU A 241 45.73 -39.25 10.89
N LEU A 242 46.70 -39.48 11.78
CA LEU A 242 48.14 -39.26 11.65
C LEU A 242 48.79 -40.21 10.64
#